data_AF-A0A519VNZ7-F1
#
_entry.id   AF-A0A519VNZ7-F1
#
_cell.length_a   1.000
_cell.length_b   1.000
_cell.length_c   1.000
_cell.angle_alpha   90.00
_cell.angle_beta   90.00
_cell.angle_gamma   90.00
#
_symmetry.space_group_name_H-M   'P 1'
#
loop_
_entity.id
_entity.type
_entity.pdbx_description
1 polymer ?
#
loop_
_entity_poly.entity_id
_entity_poly.type
_entity_poly.pdbx_seq_one_letter_code
_entity_poly.pdbx_strand_id
1 'polypeptide(L)'
;LPDSTLESVYDTSADRIHELFNVAVTGRLLNRSLVKALRAALQEAARARRVTKSKQLEIDLSMYTLRLIFDNYTGQFSSEYQGFFVGTARLAARLTQLIPKNLHEDLWLEYKSELDDFLTQLHGRSKSRELKFELPRTLVLAS
;
A
#
# COMPACT_ATOMS: atom_id res chain seq x y z
N LEU A 1 -18.54 -0.70 -20.74
CA LEU A 1 -18.83 -0.40 -19.32
C LEU A 1 -17.81 0.63 -18.92
N PRO A 2 -18.07 1.94 -19.09
CA PRO A 2 -16.92 2.82 -19.20
C PRO A 2 -16.51 3.29 -17.80
N ASP A 3 -16.36 4.58 -17.54
CA ASP A 3 -15.51 4.99 -16.42
C ASP A 3 -16.24 5.32 -15.12
N SER A 4 -17.52 5.72 -15.19
CA SER A 4 -18.28 6.16 -14.01
C SER A 4 -18.47 5.07 -12.93
N THR A 5 -18.43 3.79 -13.32
CA THR A 5 -18.50 2.69 -12.35
C THR A 5 -17.13 2.38 -11.73
N LEU A 6 -16.04 2.52 -12.49
CA LEU A 6 -14.69 2.29 -11.96
C LEU A 6 -14.30 3.39 -10.98
N GLU A 7 -14.54 4.64 -11.36
CA GLU A 7 -14.32 5.83 -10.52
C GLU A 7 -15.17 5.76 -9.25
N SER A 8 -16.48 5.52 -9.37
CA SER A 8 -17.35 5.38 -8.20
C SER A 8 -16.92 4.24 -7.26
N VAL A 9 -16.45 3.11 -7.80
CA VAL A 9 -15.92 2.02 -6.98
C VAL A 9 -14.59 2.42 -6.34
N TYR A 10 -13.72 3.14 -7.05
CA TYR A 10 -12.50 3.68 -6.48
C TYR A 10 -12.81 4.59 -5.30
N ASP A 11 -13.63 5.62 -5.48
CA ASP A 11 -13.96 6.60 -4.44
C ASP A 11 -14.55 5.92 -3.21
N THR A 12 -15.57 5.07 -3.42
CA THR A 12 -16.22 4.34 -2.32
C THR A 12 -15.23 3.44 -1.57
N SER A 13 -14.31 2.80 -2.30
CA SER A 13 -13.30 1.93 -1.68
C SER A 13 -12.21 2.73 -0.98
N ALA A 14 -11.79 3.86 -1.54
CA ALA A 14 -10.81 4.76 -0.95
C ALA A 14 -11.34 5.35 0.36
N ASP A 15 -12.59 5.83 0.38
CA ASP A 15 -13.26 6.31 1.59
C ASP A 15 -13.29 5.23 2.68
N ARG A 16 -13.67 3.99 2.32
CA ARG A 16 -13.66 2.86 3.26
C ARG A 16 -12.25 2.57 3.78
N ILE A 17 -11.23 2.63 2.92
CA ILE A 17 -9.84 2.47 3.33
C ILE A 17 -9.46 3.58 4.30
N HIS A 18 -9.81 4.83 4.00
CA HIS A 18 -9.54 5.98 4.86
C HIS A 18 -10.12 5.77 6.28
N GLU A 19 -11.40 5.40 6.34
CA GLU A 19 -12.09 5.15 7.61
C GLU A 19 -11.50 3.99 8.42
N LEU A 20 -10.95 2.96 7.76
CA LEU A 20 -10.26 1.86 8.46
C LEU A 20 -9.04 2.34 9.25
N PHE A 21 -8.40 3.43 8.81
CA PHE A 21 -7.24 4.01 9.47
C PHE A 21 -7.59 5.09 10.50
N ASN A 22 -8.86 5.52 10.60
CA ASN A 22 -9.32 6.45 11.64
C ASN A 22 -9.35 5.76 13.02
N VAL A 23 -8.17 5.54 13.60
CA VAL A 23 -7.96 4.78 14.84
C VAL A 23 -7.81 5.71 16.05
N ALA A 24 -8.76 5.67 16.98
CA ALA A 24 -8.75 6.46 18.21
C ALA A 24 -7.96 5.81 19.36
N VAL A 25 -6.75 5.30 19.09
CA VAL A 25 -5.90 4.61 20.09
C VAL A 25 -4.43 4.99 19.94
N THR A 26 -3.62 4.81 20.99
CA THR A 26 -2.18 5.16 21.00
C THR A 26 -1.28 3.97 21.36
N GLY A 27 0.05 4.14 21.23
CA GLY A 27 1.06 3.18 21.69
C GLY A 27 0.93 1.77 21.08
N ARG A 28 1.02 0.73 21.92
CA ARG A 28 0.90 -0.67 21.48
C ARG A 28 -0.42 -0.96 20.77
N LEU A 29 -1.52 -0.40 21.28
CA LEU A 29 -2.85 -0.61 20.71
C LEU A 29 -2.94 0.01 19.31
N LEU A 30 -2.29 1.15 19.10
CA LEU A 30 -2.18 1.78 17.80
C LEU A 30 -1.50 0.88 16.77
N ASN A 31 -0.31 0.33 17.07
CA ASN A 31 0.38 -0.56 16.12
C ASN A 31 -0.50 -1.77 15.73
N ARG A 32 -1.15 -2.40 16.73
CA ARG A 32 -2.06 -3.53 16.48
C ARG A 32 -3.27 -3.12 15.65
N SER A 33 -3.86 -1.96 15.90
CA SER A 33 -4.99 -1.44 15.13
C SER A 33 -4.60 -1.13 13.69
N LEU A 34 -3.43 -0.51 13.47
CA LEU A 34 -2.92 -0.22 12.13
C LEU A 34 -2.59 -1.49 11.34
N VAL A 35 -2.09 -2.55 11.98
CA VAL A 35 -1.93 -3.86 11.33
C VAL A 35 -3.28 -4.42 10.87
N LYS A 36 -4.34 -4.26 11.67
CA LYS A 36 -5.69 -4.68 11.27
C LYS A 36 -6.25 -3.80 10.15
N ALA A 37 -6.09 -2.49 10.25
CA ALA A 37 -6.50 -1.53 9.23
C ALA A 37 -5.86 -1.83 7.87
N LEU A 38 -4.53 -2.04 7.85
CA LEU A 38 -3.80 -2.44 6.66
C LEU A 38 -4.35 -3.74 6.05
N ARG A 39 -4.61 -4.78 6.86
CA ARG A 39 -5.19 -6.03 6.36
C ARG A 39 -6.58 -5.83 5.76
N ALA A 40 -7.43 -5.04 6.41
CA ALA A 40 -8.76 -4.74 5.92
C ALA A 40 -8.72 -3.90 4.63
N ALA A 41 -7.80 -2.94 4.52
CA ALA A 41 -7.60 -2.14 3.32
C ALA A 41 -7.18 -3.00 2.11
N LEU A 42 -6.33 -4.00 2.33
CA LEU A 42 -5.98 -4.95 1.26
C LEU A 42 -7.16 -5.85 0.87
N GLN A 43 -8.04 -6.21 1.80
CA GLN A 43 -9.26 -6.95 1.50
C GLN A 43 -10.27 -6.10 0.72
N GLU A 44 -10.35 -4.82 1.04
CA GLU A 44 -11.14 -3.79 0.35
C GLU A 44 -10.67 -3.63 -1.10
N ALA A 45 -9.37 -3.38 -1.33
CA ALA A 45 -8.77 -3.33 -2.67
C ALA A 45 -9.02 -4.63 -3.47
N ALA A 46 -8.85 -5.79 -2.84
CA ALA A 46 -9.13 -7.08 -3.48
C ALA A 46 -10.63 -7.26 -3.80
N ARG A 47 -11.54 -6.70 -3.00
CA ARG A 47 -12.98 -6.72 -3.29
C ARG A 47 -13.30 -5.83 -4.48
N ALA A 48 -12.79 -4.60 -4.52
CA ALA A 48 -12.95 -3.69 -5.65
C ALA A 48 -12.55 -4.38 -6.96
N ARG A 49 -11.36 -5.00 -6.99
CA ARG A 49 -10.88 -5.80 -8.12
C ARG A 49 -11.77 -7.00 -8.46
N ARG A 50 -12.40 -7.67 -7.49
CA ARG A 50 -13.33 -8.78 -7.77
C ARG A 50 -14.61 -8.31 -8.47
N VAL A 51 -15.10 -7.12 -8.09
CA VAL A 51 -16.31 -6.52 -8.65
C VAL A 51 -16.03 -5.98 -10.04
N THR A 52 -14.95 -5.23 -10.22
CA THR A 52 -14.63 -4.54 -11.48
C THR A 52 -13.80 -5.36 -12.45
N LYS A 53 -13.18 -6.45 -11.98
CA LYS A 53 -12.15 -7.22 -12.69
C LYS A 53 -10.88 -6.42 -13.04
N SER A 54 -10.78 -5.16 -12.62
CA SER A 54 -9.61 -4.31 -12.89
C SER A 54 -8.47 -4.60 -11.91
N LYS A 55 -7.33 -5.02 -12.46
CA LYS A 55 -6.07 -5.16 -11.71
C LYS A 55 -5.44 -3.82 -11.37
N GLN A 56 -5.58 -2.85 -12.25
CA GLN A 56 -5.14 -1.48 -12.02
C GLN A 56 -5.84 -0.90 -10.78
N LEU A 57 -7.15 -1.08 -10.65
CA LEU A 57 -7.89 -0.62 -9.47
C LEU A 57 -7.40 -1.23 -8.15
N GLU A 58 -6.99 -2.51 -8.15
CA GLU A 58 -6.37 -3.15 -6.97
C GLU A 58 -5.06 -2.44 -6.58
N ILE A 59 -4.27 -2.09 -7.58
CA ILE A 59 -2.98 -1.41 -7.44
C ILE A 59 -3.21 0.03 -6.97
N ASP A 60 -4.14 0.77 -7.57
CA ASP A 60 -4.43 2.16 -7.21
C ASP A 60 -4.88 2.30 -5.76
N LEU A 61 -5.77 1.41 -5.30
CA LEU A 61 -6.23 1.39 -3.90
C LEU A 61 -5.12 0.95 -2.93
N SER A 62 -4.21 0.08 -3.40
CA SER A 62 -3.04 -0.32 -2.62
C SER A 62 -2.00 0.80 -2.50
N MET A 63 -1.80 1.58 -3.58
CA MET A 63 -0.97 2.80 -3.58
C MET A 63 -1.59 3.88 -2.69
N TYR A 64 -2.91 4.07 -2.76
CA TYR A 64 -3.65 4.95 -1.84
C TYR A 64 -3.46 4.54 -0.38
N THR A 65 -3.51 3.24 -0.09
CA THR A 65 -3.23 2.72 1.26
C THR A 65 -1.81 3.08 1.72
N LEU A 66 -0.81 2.98 0.83
CA LEU A 66 0.56 3.42 1.15
C LEU A 66 0.61 4.93 1.41
N ARG A 67 0.04 5.77 0.53
CA ARG A 67 -0.03 7.23 0.75
C ARG A 67 -0.55 7.57 2.14
N LEU A 68 -1.72 7.02 2.49
CA LEU A 68 -2.33 7.24 3.80
C LEU A 68 -1.40 6.85 4.96
N ILE A 69 -0.67 5.73 4.82
CA ILE A 69 0.32 5.28 5.81
C ILE A 69 1.51 6.24 5.91
N PHE A 70 2.07 6.65 4.77
CA PHE A 70 3.26 7.50 4.75
C PHE A 70 2.97 8.93 5.23
N ASP A 71 1.79 9.44 4.91
CA ASP A 71 1.38 10.79 5.29
C ASP A 71 1.10 10.91 6.79
N ASN A 72 0.57 9.84 7.42
CA ASN A 72 -0.01 9.96 8.77
C ASN A 72 0.63 9.05 9.83
N TYR A 73 1.25 7.94 9.44
CA TYR A 73 1.55 6.84 10.37
C TYR A 73 3.01 6.39 10.37
N THR A 74 3.92 7.09 9.70
CA THR A 74 5.36 6.75 9.68
C THR A 74 6.01 6.78 11.06
N GLY A 75 5.47 7.56 12.01
CA GLY A 75 5.89 7.52 13.42
C GLY A 75 5.77 6.13 14.05
N GLN A 76 4.87 5.26 13.56
CA GLN A 76 4.74 3.88 14.03
C GLN A 76 5.79 2.94 13.44
N PHE A 77 6.60 3.39 12.47
CA PHE A 77 7.72 2.60 11.96
C PHE A 77 8.84 2.45 12.99
N SER A 78 8.98 3.36 13.95
CA SER A 78 9.95 3.26 15.06
C SER A 78 9.41 2.55 16.30
N SER A 79 8.14 2.10 16.30
CA SER A 79 7.54 1.36 17.42
C SER A 79 8.37 0.14 17.84
N GLU A 80 8.31 -0.32 19.09
CA GLU A 80 8.92 -1.60 19.47
C GLU A 80 8.29 -2.80 18.71
N TYR A 81 7.06 -2.64 18.23
CA TYR A 81 6.37 -3.67 17.44
C TYR A 81 6.69 -3.53 15.95
N GLN A 82 7.12 -4.64 15.35
CA GLN A 82 7.48 -4.68 13.93
C GLN A 82 6.27 -4.85 12.99
N GLY A 83 5.14 -5.34 13.49
CA GLY A 83 4.03 -5.82 12.67
C GLY A 83 3.55 -4.83 11.62
N PHE A 84 3.35 -3.56 12.01
CA PHE A 84 2.90 -2.54 11.09
C PHE A 84 3.95 -2.22 10.01
N PHE A 85 5.20 -1.95 10.41
CA PHE A 85 6.30 -1.69 9.47
C PHE A 85 6.50 -2.84 8.47
N VAL A 86 6.54 -4.09 8.96
CA VAL A 86 6.71 -5.28 8.13
C VAL A 86 5.54 -5.43 7.15
N GLY A 87 4.31 -5.15 7.59
CA GLY A 87 3.13 -5.15 6.73
C GLY A 87 3.22 -4.13 5.61
N THR A 88 3.57 -2.88 5.93
CA THR A 88 3.73 -1.80 4.94
C THR A 88 4.85 -2.10 3.94
N ALA A 89 6.01 -2.54 4.43
CA ALA A 89 7.13 -2.91 3.56
C ALA A 89 6.77 -4.07 2.61
N ARG A 90 5.97 -5.03 3.09
CA ARG A 90 5.50 -6.14 2.26
C ARG A 90 4.50 -5.69 1.20
N LEU A 91 3.65 -4.70 1.50
CA LEU A 91 2.77 -4.11 0.51
C LEU A 91 3.56 -3.41 -0.59
N ALA A 92 4.53 -2.56 -0.22
CA ALA A 92 5.40 -1.88 -1.17
C ALA A 92 6.16 -2.87 -2.07
N ALA A 93 6.82 -3.88 -1.47
CA ALA A 93 7.52 -4.93 -2.22
C ALA A 93 6.60 -5.75 -3.13
N ARG A 94 5.34 -5.97 -2.73
CA ARG A 94 4.35 -6.65 -3.58
C ARG A 94 3.95 -5.78 -4.77
N LEU A 95 3.83 -4.46 -4.59
CA LEU A 95 3.46 -3.55 -5.66
C LEU A 95 4.52 -3.47 -6.75
N THR A 96 5.82 -3.55 -6.39
CA THR A 96 6.89 -3.62 -7.40
C THR A 96 6.81 -4.84 -8.30
N GLN A 97 6.12 -5.91 -7.86
CA GLN A 97 5.88 -7.10 -8.66
C GLN A 97 4.55 -7.02 -9.40
N LEU A 98 3.50 -6.48 -8.77
CA LEU A 98 2.16 -6.44 -9.35
C LEU A 98 2.06 -5.46 -10.52
N ILE A 99 2.70 -4.29 -10.42
CA ILE A 99 2.66 -3.27 -11.47
C ILE A 99 3.18 -3.84 -12.80
N PRO A 100 4.43 -4.31 -12.91
CA PRO A 100 4.96 -4.80 -14.18
C PRO A 100 4.29 -6.09 -14.66
N LYS A 101 3.74 -6.88 -13.73
CA LYS A 101 3.06 -8.13 -14.07
C LYS A 101 1.66 -7.93 -14.67
N ASN A 102 0.96 -6.84 -14.34
CA ASN A 102 -0.47 -6.70 -14.66
C ASN A 102 -0.81 -5.45 -15.47
N LEU A 103 0.09 -4.46 -15.55
CA LEU A 103 -0.15 -3.21 -16.26
C LEU A 103 0.74 -3.12 -17.49
N HIS A 104 0.28 -2.37 -18.50
CA HIS A 104 1.07 -2.02 -19.66
C HIS A 104 2.26 -1.13 -19.26
N GLU A 105 3.36 -1.20 -20.01
CA GLU A 105 4.61 -0.51 -19.68
C GLU A 105 4.45 1.01 -19.56
N ASP A 106 3.60 1.60 -20.40
CA ASP A 106 3.27 3.03 -20.38
C ASP A 106 2.71 3.49 -19.03
N LEU A 107 1.98 2.62 -18.32
CA LEU A 107 1.40 2.94 -17.02
C LEU A 107 2.41 2.83 -15.89
N TRP A 108 3.54 2.12 -16.07
CA TRP A 108 4.49 1.92 -14.98
C TRP A 108 5.10 3.22 -14.49
N LEU A 109 5.29 4.18 -15.40
CA LEU A 109 5.85 5.50 -15.10
C LEU A 109 4.96 6.30 -14.14
N GLU A 110 3.63 6.09 -14.18
CA GLU A 110 2.68 6.76 -13.28
C GLU A 110 2.90 6.35 -11.82
N TYR A 111 3.32 5.11 -11.57
CA TYR A 111 3.53 4.58 -10.23
C TYR A 111 4.97 4.68 -9.73
N LYS A 112 5.94 4.70 -10.65
CA LYS A 112 7.36 4.54 -10.33
C LYS A 112 7.85 5.56 -9.31
N SER A 113 7.62 6.84 -9.56
CA SER A 113 8.14 7.91 -8.70
C SER A 113 7.63 7.78 -7.27
N GLU A 114 6.33 7.57 -7.10
CA GLU A 114 5.70 7.45 -5.78
C GLU A 114 6.12 6.17 -5.06
N LEU A 115 6.15 5.03 -5.77
CA LEU A 115 6.56 3.76 -5.17
C LEU A 115 8.05 3.75 -4.79
N ASP A 116 8.92 4.35 -5.61
CA ASP A 116 10.35 4.48 -5.32
C ASP A 116 10.60 5.36 -4.09
N ASP A 117 9.81 6.41 -3.90
CA ASP A 117 9.88 7.23 -2.69
C ASP A 117 9.51 6.41 -1.45
N PHE A 118 8.40 5.66 -1.49
CA PHE A 118 8.03 4.77 -0.39
C PHE A 118 9.12 3.74 -0.07
N LEU A 119 9.71 3.11 -1.09
CA LEU A 119 10.81 2.14 -0.91
C LEU A 119 12.03 2.80 -0.28
N THR A 120 12.40 4.00 -0.76
CA THR A 120 13.52 4.78 -0.22
C THR A 120 13.32 5.10 1.25
N GLN A 121 12.12 5.59 1.60
CA GLN A 121 11.77 5.90 2.98
C GLN A 121 11.77 4.67 3.90
N LEU A 122 11.34 3.50 3.41
CA LEU A 122 11.38 2.24 4.15
C LEU A 122 12.82 1.77 4.38
N HIS A 123 13.66 1.81 3.35
CA HIS A 123 15.09 1.47 3.43
C HIS A 123 15.85 2.37 4.41
N GLY A 124 15.43 3.64 4.54
CA GLY A 124 15.98 4.58 5.51
C GLY A 124 15.69 4.23 6.97
N ARG A 125 14.81 3.26 7.26
CA ARG A 125 14.47 2.87 8.64
C ARG A 125 15.38 1.74 9.13
N SER A 126 15.79 1.81 10.40
CA SER A 126 16.62 0.77 11.06
C SER A 126 16.03 -0.63 10.91
N LYS A 127 14.71 -0.76 11.08
CA LYS A 127 13.96 -2.01 10.94
C LYS A 127 14.01 -2.62 9.54
N SER A 128 14.40 -1.89 8.50
CA SER A 128 14.56 -2.45 7.16
C SER A 128 15.56 -3.61 7.15
N ARG A 129 16.57 -3.57 8.04
CA ARG A 129 17.59 -4.61 8.17
C ARG A 129 17.07 -5.89 8.85
N GLU A 130 15.92 -5.80 9.51
CA GLU A 130 15.28 -6.91 10.24
C GLU A 130 14.23 -7.63 9.39
N LEU A 131 13.96 -7.15 8.17
CA LEU A 131 13.01 -7.77 7.26
C LEU A 131 13.49 -9.17 6.86
N LYS A 132 12.59 -10.16 6.98
CA LYS A 132 12.83 -11.55 6.56
C LYS A 132 12.54 -11.79 5.07
N PHE A 133 12.54 -10.72 4.27
CA PHE A 133 12.34 -10.74 2.84
C PHE A 133 13.11 -9.58 2.21
N GLU A 134 13.48 -9.73 0.95
CA GLU A 134 14.14 -8.66 0.20
C GLU A 134 13.14 -7.55 -0.11
N LEU A 135 13.41 -6.33 0.38
CA LEU A 135 12.70 -5.13 0.00
C LEU A 135 13.39 -4.53 -1.23
N PRO A 136 12.73 -4.47 -2.41
CA PRO A 136 13.31 -3.86 -3.60
C PRO A 136 13.71 -2.41 -3.33
N ARG A 137 14.76 -1.93 -4.03
CA ARG A 137 15.21 -0.54 -3.91
C ARG A 137 14.33 0.41 -4.71
N THR A 138 13.85 -0.05 -5.85
CA THR A 138 13.02 0.69 -6.80
C THR A 138 12.08 -0.26 -7.52
N LEU A 139 11.05 0.28 -8.17
CA LEU A 139 10.34 -0.36 -9.26
C LEU A 139 11.29 -0.49 -10.45
N VAL A 140 11.73 -1.72 -10.72
CA VAL A 140 12.51 -2.08 -11.91
C VAL A 140 11.54 -2.20 -13.08
N LEU A 141 11.74 -1.35 -14.08
CA LEU A 141 11.01 -1.43 -15.33
C LEU A 141 11.70 -2.49 -16.20
N ALA A 142 10.92 -3.39 -16.81
CA ALA A 142 11.50 -4.28 -17.81
C ALA A 142 12.06 -3.44 -18.96
N SER A 143 13.25 -3.81 -19.43
CA SER A 143 13.95 -3.21 -20.57
C SER A 143 13.59 -3.89 -21.87
#